data_AF-V9L828-F1
#
_entry.id   AF-V9L828-F1
#
_cell.length_a   1.000
_cell.length_b   1.000
_cell.length_c   1.000
_cell.angle_alpha   90.00
_cell.angle_beta   90.00
_cell.angle_gamma   90.00
#
_symmetry.space_group_name_H-M   'P 1'
#
loop_
_entity.id
_entity.type
_entity.pdbx_description
1 polymer ?
#
loop_
_entity_poly.entity_id
_entity_poly.type
_entity_poly.pdbx_seq_one_letter_code
_entity_poly.pdbx_strand_id
1 'polypeptide(L)'
;MSLEELTYVAILSSSVPIGFIFKRTGKLAREVGSMLVGLSICLATSGWDTVHSLVTIMGTWVIIHLFVSRCRSLTLLWTFSYLLFFRMTVYFSLPRPTPFANAAQLLLTLKMVSLASEVNTAYSESQEVWGDNGPQRKVGLTELLPSLKDMVCYSYCYLGIMTGPFYRFRTHQDWVYESRMDRIPGWRPMLARLKMVPVFGVGFVLLSRFCPLSYVGTPEFAERPMWYRVYYASLIFLVFRLRFYTAWLSAEAGCISPGLGAYPKQALRR
;
A
#
# COMPACT_ATOMS: atom_id res chain seq x y z
N MET A 1 23.55 7.73 1.73
CA MET A 1 22.21 7.37 1.21
C MET A 1 22.36 7.02 -0.25
N SER A 2 21.75 5.93 -0.71
CA SER A 2 21.76 5.58 -2.13
C SER A 2 20.81 6.50 -2.93
N LEU A 3 20.95 6.53 -4.26
CA LEU A 3 20.04 7.27 -5.13
C LEU A 3 18.59 6.78 -4.96
N GLU A 4 18.39 5.48 -4.78
CA GLU A 4 17.08 4.87 -4.56
C GLU A 4 16.43 5.36 -3.26
N GLU A 5 17.21 5.47 -2.17
CA GLU A 5 16.73 5.99 -0.89
C GLU A 5 16.32 7.46 -1.02
N LEU A 6 17.07 8.26 -1.78
CA LEU A 6 16.74 9.67 -2.02
C LEU A 6 15.44 9.80 -2.82
N THR A 7 15.30 9.02 -3.89
CA THR A 7 14.07 8.97 -4.71
C THR A 7 12.87 8.55 -3.86
N TYR A 8 13.05 7.55 -3.00
CA TYR A 8 11.99 7.08 -2.11
C TYR A 8 11.57 8.15 -1.07
N VAL A 9 12.53 8.85 -0.45
CA VAL A 9 12.24 9.96 0.46
C VAL A 9 11.54 11.11 -0.26
N ALA A 10 11.93 11.40 -1.51
CA ALA A 10 11.28 12.43 -2.33
C ALA A 10 9.82 12.07 -2.64
N ILE A 11 9.54 10.80 -2.99
CA ILE A 11 8.18 10.29 -3.21
C ILE A 11 7.33 10.43 -1.94
N LEU A 12 7.86 9.99 -0.79
CA LEU A 12 7.12 10.11 0.48
C LEU A 12 6.88 11.56 0.88
N SER A 13 7.88 12.43 0.73
CA SER A 13 7.77 13.84 1.09
C SER A 13 6.80 14.60 0.18
N SER A 14 6.77 14.27 -1.12
CA SER A 14 5.84 14.86 -2.09
C SER A 14 4.40 14.36 -1.92
N SER A 15 4.18 13.17 -1.36
CA SER A 15 2.83 12.65 -1.10
C SER A 15 2.01 13.54 -0.17
N VAL A 16 2.65 14.19 0.81
CA VAL A 16 1.99 15.07 1.79
C VAL A 16 1.35 16.31 1.14
N PRO A 17 2.09 17.18 0.41
CA PRO A 17 1.51 18.33 -0.27
C PRO A 17 0.52 17.92 -1.37
N ILE A 18 0.80 16.84 -2.11
CA ILE A 18 -0.12 16.28 -3.11
C ILE A 18 -1.48 15.93 -2.47
N GLY A 19 -1.46 15.37 -1.25
CA GLY A 19 -2.67 15.08 -0.50
C GLY A 19 -3.51 16.30 -0.16
N PHE A 20 -2.88 17.43 0.22
CA PHE A 20 -3.63 18.68 0.45
C PHE A 20 -4.20 19.27 -0.83
N ILE A 21 -3.55 19.07 -1.98
CA ILE A 21 -4.10 19.45 -3.29
C ILE A 21 -5.36 18.62 -3.55
N PHE A 22 -5.27 17.29 -3.53
CA PHE A 22 -6.41 16.42 -3.83
C PHE A 22 -7.59 16.60 -2.87
N LYS A 23 -7.32 17.01 -1.63
CA LYS A 23 -8.36 17.32 -0.66
C LYS A 23 -9.32 18.43 -1.13
N ARG A 24 -8.81 19.42 -1.87
CA ARG A 24 -9.57 20.56 -2.40
C ARG A 24 -10.16 20.32 -3.79
N THR A 25 -9.93 19.14 -4.36
CA THR A 25 -10.36 18.82 -5.73
C THR A 25 -11.68 18.05 -5.75
N GLY A 26 -12.39 18.12 -6.88
CA GLY A 26 -13.61 17.35 -7.10
C GLY A 26 -13.40 15.84 -7.19
N LYS A 27 -14.49 15.07 -7.21
CA LYS A 27 -14.48 13.60 -7.29
C LYS A 27 -13.60 13.07 -8.42
N LEU A 28 -13.82 13.54 -9.66
CA LEU A 28 -13.10 13.04 -10.84
C LEU A 28 -11.60 13.27 -10.72
N ALA A 29 -11.20 14.44 -10.23
CA ALA A 29 -9.80 14.80 -10.02
C ALA A 29 -9.17 13.93 -8.93
N ARG A 30 -9.88 13.61 -7.84
CA ARG A 30 -9.39 12.64 -6.84
C ARG A 30 -9.24 11.25 -7.42
N GLU A 31 -10.26 10.74 -8.11
CA GLU A 31 -10.27 9.38 -8.64
C GLU A 31 -9.20 9.18 -9.71
N VAL A 32 -9.27 9.95 -10.79
CA VAL A 32 -8.39 9.81 -11.95
C VAL A 32 -7.04 10.48 -11.70
N GLY A 33 -7.01 11.63 -11.04
CA GLY A 33 -5.76 12.33 -10.77
C GLY A 33 -4.86 11.57 -9.79
N SER A 34 -5.42 10.98 -8.73
CA SER A 34 -4.61 10.17 -7.79
C SER A 34 -4.04 8.91 -8.45
N MET A 35 -4.81 8.31 -9.36
CA MET A 35 -4.37 7.20 -10.20
C MET A 35 -3.25 7.63 -11.15
N LEU A 36 -3.40 8.76 -11.85
CA LEU A 36 -2.38 9.26 -12.78
C LEU A 36 -1.07 9.54 -12.05
N VAL A 37 -1.12 10.21 -10.88
CA VAL A 37 0.07 10.49 -10.07
C VAL A 37 0.76 9.20 -9.64
N GLY A 38 0.02 8.20 -9.13
CA GLY A 38 0.62 6.94 -8.72
C GLY A 38 1.15 6.13 -9.89
N LEU A 39 0.44 6.09 -11.02
CA LEU A 39 0.92 5.46 -12.25
C LEU A 39 2.21 6.13 -12.76
N SER A 40 2.29 7.47 -12.74
CA SER A 40 3.51 8.20 -13.08
C SER A 40 4.67 7.86 -12.15
N ILE A 41 4.42 7.73 -10.84
CA ILE A 41 5.44 7.27 -9.88
C ILE A 41 5.92 5.86 -10.24
N CYS A 42 5.00 4.91 -10.47
CA CYS A 42 5.36 3.55 -10.86
C CYS A 42 6.18 3.50 -12.15
N LEU A 43 5.76 4.23 -13.19
CA LEU A 43 6.48 4.26 -14.47
C LEU A 43 7.86 4.90 -14.32
N ALA A 44 7.98 5.97 -13.52
CA ALA A 44 9.26 6.64 -13.28
C ALA A 44 10.24 5.78 -12.46
N THR A 45 9.76 5.01 -11.49
CA THR A 45 10.63 4.18 -10.63
C THR A 45 10.91 2.79 -11.18
N SER A 46 9.90 2.19 -11.83
CA SER A 46 9.89 0.76 -12.19
C SER A 46 9.93 0.54 -13.69
N GLY A 47 9.66 1.56 -14.51
CA GLY A 47 9.67 1.46 -15.97
C GLY A 47 8.75 0.35 -16.48
N TRP A 48 9.31 -0.52 -17.33
CA TRP A 48 8.62 -1.66 -17.95
C TRP A 48 8.11 -2.70 -16.95
N ASP A 49 8.68 -2.77 -15.75
CA ASP A 49 8.21 -3.72 -14.73
C ASP A 49 6.77 -3.43 -14.27
N THR A 50 6.24 -2.22 -14.54
CA THR A 50 4.84 -1.84 -14.27
C THR A 50 3.82 -2.71 -15.03
N VAL A 51 4.24 -3.37 -16.11
CA VAL A 51 3.39 -4.34 -16.83
C VAL A 51 3.00 -5.50 -15.90
N HIS A 52 3.88 -5.92 -14.99
CA HIS A 52 3.62 -7.01 -14.07
C HIS A 52 2.45 -6.69 -13.11
N SER A 53 2.39 -5.45 -12.61
CA SER A 53 1.26 -4.99 -11.82
C SER A 53 -0.04 -4.94 -12.64
N LEU A 54 0.02 -4.51 -13.90
CA LEU A 54 -1.16 -4.47 -14.76
C LEU A 54 -1.73 -5.87 -15.03
N VAL A 55 -0.87 -6.85 -15.33
CA VAL A 55 -1.27 -8.25 -15.54
C VAL A 55 -1.98 -8.79 -14.29
N THR A 56 -1.47 -8.46 -13.11
CA THR A 56 -2.06 -8.87 -11.83
C THR A 56 -3.48 -8.32 -11.67
N ILE A 57 -3.68 -7.02 -11.94
CA ILE A 57 -5.00 -6.35 -11.88
C ILE A 57 -5.98 -6.97 -12.86
N MET A 58 -5.55 -7.14 -14.12
CA MET A 58 -6.40 -7.72 -15.17
C MET A 58 -6.83 -9.14 -14.83
N GLY A 59 -5.89 -9.98 -14.37
CA GLY A 59 -6.21 -11.34 -13.93
C GLY A 59 -7.20 -11.37 -12.77
N THR A 60 -7.02 -10.50 -11.77
CA THR A 60 -7.99 -10.38 -10.66
C THR A 60 -9.36 -9.94 -11.13
N TRP A 61 -9.43 -8.96 -12.05
CA TRP A 61 -10.71 -8.50 -12.60
C TRP A 61 -11.45 -9.64 -13.32
N VAL A 62 -10.76 -10.40 -14.17
CA VAL A 62 -11.35 -11.56 -14.87
C VAL A 62 -11.85 -12.60 -13.86
N ILE A 63 -11.07 -12.93 -12.83
CA ILE A 63 -11.46 -13.91 -11.80
C ILE A 63 -12.71 -13.47 -11.04
N ILE A 64 -12.79 -12.21 -10.65
CA ILE A 64 -13.94 -11.67 -9.90
C ILE A 64 -15.22 -11.73 -10.75
N HIS A 65 -15.14 -11.33 -12.03
CA HIS A 65 -16.31 -11.28 -12.92
C HIS A 65 -16.76 -12.66 -13.41
N LEU A 66 -15.84 -13.62 -13.59
CA LEU A 66 -16.20 -14.98 -14.02
C LEU A 66 -16.59 -15.92 -12.87
N PHE A 67 -16.00 -15.75 -11.68
CA PHE A 67 -16.10 -16.72 -10.59
C PHE A 67 -16.39 -16.05 -9.24
N VAL A 68 -17.41 -15.19 -9.16
CA VAL A 68 -17.74 -14.41 -7.94
C VAL A 68 -17.85 -15.27 -6.66
N SER A 69 -18.40 -16.48 -6.74
CA SER A 69 -18.57 -17.38 -5.59
C SER A 69 -17.25 -17.98 -5.07
N ARG A 70 -16.23 -18.10 -5.93
CA ARG A 70 -14.89 -18.65 -5.61
C ARG A 70 -13.76 -17.63 -5.77
N CYS A 71 -14.09 -16.35 -5.98
CA CYS A 71 -13.12 -15.34 -6.38
C CYS A 71 -12.03 -15.12 -5.33
N ARG A 72 -12.33 -15.27 -4.03
CA ARG A 72 -11.35 -15.18 -2.94
C ARG A 72 -10.20 -16.17 -3.12
N SER A 73 -10.51 -17.46 -3.23
CA SER A 73 -9.49 -18.51 -3.34
C SER A 73 -8.75 -18.46 -4.67
N LEU A 74 -9.47 -18.20 -5.77
CA LEU A 74 -8.86 -18.10 -7.10
C LEU A 74 -7.94 -16.87 -7.23
N THR A 75 -8.32 -15.73 -6.66
CA THR A 75 -7.48 -14.53 -6.64
C THR A 75 -6.25 -14.73 -5.78
N LEU A 76 -6.39 -15.41 -4.63
CA LEU A 76 -5.25 -15.79 -3.80
C LEU A 76 -4.28 -16.67 -4.60
N LEU A 77 -4.78 -17.73 -5.24
CA LEU A 77 -3.95 -18.61 -6.06
C LEU A 77 -3.26 -17.84 -7.20
N TRP A 78 -3.98 -16.98 -7.92
CA TRP A 78 -3.44 -16.15 -8.99
C TRP A 78 -2.32 -15.22 -8.51
N THR A 79 -2.61 -14.40 -7.50
CA THR A 79 -1.68 -13.38 -6.99
C THR A 79 -0.44 -13.99 -6.35
N PHE A 80 -0.58 -15.08 -5.57
CA PHE A 80 0.56 -15.77 -4.97
C PHE A 80 1.39 -16.55 -6.00
N SER A 81 0.75 -17.18 -7.00
CA SER A 81 1.48 -17.82 -8.11
C SER A 81 2.26 -16.78 -8.91
N TYR A 82 1.67 -15.61 -9.14
CA TYR A 82 2.35 -14.51 -9.82
C TYR A 82 3.52 -13.95 -8.99
N LEU A 83 3.38 -13.82 -7.67
CA LEU A 83 4.49 -13.46 -6.78
C LEU A 83 5.61 -14.51 -6.83
N LEU A 84 5.26 -15.80 -6.84
CA LEU A 84 6.24 -16.87 -6.97
C LEU A 84 6.99 -16.75 -8.30
N PHE A 85 6.29 -16.52 -9.41
CA PHE A 85 6.90 -16.22 -10.71
C PHE A 85 7.84 -15.02 -10.62
N PHE A 86 7.41 -13.93 -9.97
CA PHE A 86 8.22 -12.72 -9.78
C PHE A 86 9.51 -12.95 -8.98
N ARG A 87 9.51 -13.94 -8.08
CA ARG A 87 10.71 -14.37 -7.33
C ARG A 87 11.60 -15.32 -8.13
N MET A 88 11.01 -16.06 -9.05
CA MET A 88 11.69 -17.07 -9.86
C MET A 88 12.14 -16.56 -11.23
N THR A 89 12.05 -15.26 -11.52
CA THR A 89 12.43 -14.67 -12.81
C THR A 89 13.86 -15.00 -13.23
N VAL A 90 14.77 -15.16 -12.27
CA VAL A 90 16.17 -15.56 -12.49
C VAL A 90 16.28 -16.94 -13.15
N TYR A 91 15.37 -17.87 -12.83
CA TYR A 91 15.34 -19.20 -13.45
C TYR A 91 14.84 -19.18 -14.89
N PHE A 92 14.10 -18.13 -15.27
CA PHE A 92 13.58 -17.92 -16.62
C PHE A 92 14.46 -16.99 -17.47
N SER A 93 15.68 -16.65 -17.01
CA SER A 93 16.59 -15.71 -17.67
C SER A 93 15.99 -14.32 -17.92
N LEU A 94 14.98 -13.93 -17.15
CA LEU A 94 14.40 -12.59 -17.18
C LEU A 94 15.17 -11.64 -16.25
N PRO A 95 15.22 -10.33 -16.56
CA PRO A 95 15.85 -9.35 -15.68
C PRO A 95 15.18 -9.35 -14.30
N ARG A 96 15.98 -9.13 -13.25
CA ARG A 96 15.45 -9.01 -11.89
C ARG A 96 14.60 -7.75 -11.79
N PRO A 97 13.35 -7.84 -11.30
CA PRO A 97 12.52 -6.66 -11.13
C PRO A 97 13.16 -5.65 -10.19
N THR A 98 12.92 -4.38 -10.47
CA THR A 98 13.39 -3.28 -9.62
C THR A 98 12.85 -3.40 -8.18
N PRO A 99 13.57 -2.89 -7.16
CA PRO A 99 13.09 -2.88 -5.78
C PRO A 99 11.73 -2.20 -5.61
N PHE A 100 11.48 -1.15 -6.40
CA PHE A 100 10.21 -0.42 -6.45
C PHE A 100 9.09 -1.26 -7.06
N ALA A 101 9.33 -1.94 -8.18
CA ALA A 101 8.34 -2.85 -8.76
C ALA A 101 7.96 -3.97 -7.78
N ASN A 102 8.94 -4.53 -7.07
CA ASN A 102 8.70 -5.54 -6.05
C ASN A 102 7.85 -5.00 -4.88
N ALA A 103 8.13 -3.79 -4.39
CA ALA A 103 7.32 -3.16 -3.34
C ALA A 103 5.88 -2.92 -3.79
N ALA A 104 5.69 -2.36 -5.00
CA ALA A 104 4.38 -2.12 -5.59
C ALA A 104 3.60 -3.44 -5.80
N GLN A 105 4.27 -4.47 -6.32
CA GLN A 105 3.65 -5.77 -6.56
C GLN A 105 3.19 -6.44 -5.25
N LEU A 106 3.98 -6.36 -4.18
CA LEU A 106 3.61 -6.89 -2.87
C LEU A 106 2.40 -6.18 -2.25
N LEU A 107 2.33 -4.85 -2.38
CA LEU A 107 1.17 -4.10 -1.90
C LEU A 107 -0.07 -4.38 -2.76
N LEU A 108 0.12 -4.47 -4.07
CA LEU A 108 -0.94 -4.75 -5.02
C LEU A 108 -1.57 -6.13 -4.77
N THR A 109 -0.78 -7.16 -4.49
CA THR A 109 -1.31 -8.49 -4.21
C THR A 109 -2.21 -8.49 -2.97
N LEU A 110 -1.80 -7.80 -1.90
CA LEU A 110 -2.63 -7.60 -0.71
C LEU A 110 -3.93 -6.85 -1.04
N LYS A 111 -3.86 -5.79 -1.85
CA LYS A 111 -5.03 -5.01 -2.30
C LYS A 111 -5.99 -5.86 -3.12
N MET A 112 -5.48 -6.68 -4.04
CA MET A 112 -6.30 -7.54 -4.91
C MET A 112 -6.95 -8.70 -4.14
N VAL A 113 -6.23 -9.35 -3.24
CA VAL A 113 -6.78 -10.43 -2.40
C VAL A 113 -7.84 -9.88 -1.44
N SER A 114 -7.60 -8.73 -0.82
CA SER A 114 -8.59 -8.07 0.04
C SER A 114 -9.84 -7.70 -0.73
N LEU A 115 -9.69 -7.10 -1.91
CA LEU A 115 -10.81 -6.76 -2.77
C LEU A 115 -11.64 -7.99 -3.16
N ALA A 116 -10.99 -9.08 -3.58
CA ALA A 116 -11.69 -10.32 -3.91
C ALA A 116 -12.39 -10.91 -2.68
N SER A 117 -11.80 -10.82 -1.49
CA SER A 117 -12.46 -11.27 -0.26
C SER A 117 -13.67 -10.40 0.10
N GLU A 118 -13.57 -9.07 -0.04
CA GLU A 118 -14.69 -8.14 0.20
C GLU A 118 -15.86 -8.44 -0.74
N VAL A 119 -15.60 -8.65 -2.03
CA VAL A 119 -16.62 -9.02 -3.02
C VAL A 119 -17.24 -10.38 -2.71
N ASN A 120 -16.44 -11.38 -2.35
CA ASN A 120 -16.92 -12.72 -2.03
C ASN A 120 -17.83 -12.73 -0.80
N THR A 121 -17.42 -12.04 0.28
CA THR A 121 -18.23 -11.91 1.50
C THR A 121 -19.54 -11.21 1.20
N ALA A 122 -19.50 -10.08 0.50
CA ALA A 122 -20.71 -9.33 0.18
C ALA A 122 -21.65 -10.13 -0.76
N TYR A 123 -21.10 -10.99 -1.62
CA TYR A 123 -21.89 -11.92 -2.45
C TYR A 123 -22.59 -12.99 -1.59
N SER A 124 -21.86 -13.64 -0.68
CA SER A 124 -22.44 -14.63 0.23
C SER A 124 -23.56 -14.04 1.10
N GLU A 125 -23.34 -12.86 1.68
CA GLU A 125 -24.35 -12.14 2.45
C GLU A 125 -25.61 -11.82 1.60
N SER A 126 -25.42 -11.42 0.33
CA SER A 126 -26.55 -11.15 -0.57
C SER A 126 -27.38 -12.40 -0.89
N GLN A 127 -26.77 -13.58 -0.92
CA GLN A 127 -27.47 -14.84 -1.15
C GLN A 127 -28.26 -15.28 0.08
N GLU A 128 -27.72 -15.10 1.28
CA GLU A 128 -28.41 -15.43 2.54
C GLU A 128 -29.69 -14.60 2.71
N VAL A 129 -29.62 -13.30 2.39
CA VAL A 129 -30.78 -12.38 2.48
C VAL A 129 -31.87 -12.73 1.44
N TRP A 130 -31.53 -13.32 0.30
CA TRP A 130 -32.54 -13.76 -0.68
C TRP A 130 -33.26 -15.05 -0.28
N GLY A 131 -32.69 -15.83 0.65
CA GLY A 131 -33.29 -17.07 1.15
C GLY A 131 -34.36 -16.88 2.22
N ASP A 132 -34.39 -15.72 2.89
CA ASP A 132 -35.28 -15.42 4.01
C ASP A 132 -36.22 -14.24 3.69
N ASN A 133 -37.53 -14.39 3.88
CA ASN A 133 -38.60 -13.49 3.39
C ASN A 133 -38.66 -12.12 4.12
N GLY A 134 -37.59 -11.33 4.11
CA GLY A 134 -37.51 -9.99 4.71
C GLY A 134 -37.38 -8.86 3.69
N PRO A 135 -38.08 -7.72 3.84
CA PRO A 135 -38.00 -6.61 2.91
C PRO A 135 -36.82 -5.69 3.26
N GLN A 136 -35.56 -6.13 3.13
CA GLN A 136 -34.42 -5.20 3.33
C GLN A 136 -33.26 -5.40 2.35
N ARG A 137 -33.05 -4.32 1.58
CA ARG A 137 -31.86 -3.95 0.78
C ARG A 137 -31.44 -4.95 -0.31
N LYS A 138 -32.14 -4.86 -1.44
CA LYS A 138 -31.63 -5.27 -2.75
C LYS A 138 -30.44 -4.36 -3.15
N VAL A 139 -29.28 -4.55 -2.54
CA VAL A 139 -28.02 -4.04 -3.10
C VAL A 139 -27.82 -4.81 -4.39
N GLY A 140 -27.93 -4.15 -5.53
CA GLY A 140 -27.80 -4.82 -6.82
C GLY A 140 -26.42 -5.47 -6.92
N LEU A 141 -26.34 -6.67 -7.52
CA LEU A 141 -25.07 -7.35 -7.81
C LEU A 141 -24.09 -6.42 -8.56
N THR A 142 -24.62 -5.46 -9.33
CA THR A 142 -23.88 -4.42 -10.04
C THR A 142 -23.21 -3.38 -9.13
N GLU A 143 -23.76 -3.09 -7.95
CA GLU A 143 -23.10 -2.25 -6.93
C GLU A 143 -22.01 -3.02 -6.18
N LEU A 144 -22.08 -4.35 -6.20
CA LEU A 144 -21.14 -5.26 -5.54
C LEU A 144 -19.83 -5.43 -6.32
N LEU A 145 -19.93 -5.42 -7.65
CA LEU A 145 -18.83 -5.75 -8.55
C LEU A 145 -18.05 -4.48 -8.90
N PRO A 146 -16.75 -4.38 -8.54
CA PRO A 146 -15.95 -3.24 -8.91
C PRO A 146 -15.75 -3.19 -10.43
N SER A 147 -15.88 -2.00 -11.01
CA SER A 147 -15.53 -1.80 -12.42
C SER A 147 -14.02 -1.91 -12.61
N LEU A 148 -13.58 -2.23 -13.83
CA LEU A 148 -12.15 -2.24 -14.15
C LEU A 148 -11.50 -0.89 -13.86
N LYS A 149 -12.22 0.21 -14.16
CA LYS A 149 -11.78 1.57 -13.85
C LYS A 149 -11.54 1.75 -12.35
N ASP A 150 -12.49 1.34 -11.51
CA ASP A 150 -12.34 1.48 -10.05
C ASP A 150 -11.16 0.65 -9.52
N MET A 151 -10.97 -0.56 -10.05
CA MET A 151 -9.84 -1.42 -9.68
C MET A 151 -8.51 -0.80 -10.07
N VAL A 152 -8.40 -0.24 -11.28
CA VAL A 152 -7.18 0.45 -11.75
C VAL A 152 -6.94 1.73 -10.93
N CYS A 153 -7.98 2.53 -10.67
CA CYS A 153 -7.88 3.74 -9.86
C CYS A 153 -7.42 3.43 -8.43
N TYR A 154 -7.99 2.39 -7.81
CA TYR A 154 -7.58 1.92 -6.51
C TYR A 154 -6.15 1.38 -6.50
N SER A 155 -5.78 0.60 -7.51
CA SER A 155 -4.47 -0.06 -7.59
C SER A 155 -3.33 0.95 -7.75
N TYR A 156 -3.50 1.91 -8.66
CA TYR A 156 -2.51 2.94 -8.95
C TYR A 156 -2.74 4.25 -8.20
N CYS A 157 -3.60 4.29 -7.19
CA CYS A 157 -3.71 5.46 -6.32
C CYS A 157 -2.36 5.71 -5.64
N TYR A 158 -1.81 6.93 -5.76
CA TYR A 158 -0.51 7.28 -5.17
C TYR A 158 -0.44 7.02 -3.65
N LEU A 159 -1.59 7.02 -2.97
CA LEU A 159 -1.70 6.69 -1.56
C LEU A 159 -1.38 5.20 -1.35
N GLY A 160 -0.29 4.93 -0.66
CA GLY A 160 0.11 3.55 -0.32
C GLY A 160 0.54 2.71 -1.52
N ILE A 161 1.04 3.33 -2.60
CA ILE A 161 1.47 2.60 -3.80
C ILE A 161 2.82 1.90 -3.64
N MET A 162 3.79 2.56 -2.99
CA MET A 162 5.11 1.99 -2.69
C MET A 162 5.26 1.64 -1.21
N THR A 163 4.74 2.49 -0.33
CA THR A 163 4.74 2.29 1.11
C THR A 163 3.61 3.10 1.71
N GLY A 164 3.00 2.54 2.74
CA GLY A 164 1.93 3.16 3.48
C GLY A 164 1.09 2.12 4.20
N PRO A 165 0.18 2.56 5.07
CA PRO A 165 -0.78 1.66 5.67
C PRO A 165 -1.59 0.99 4.56
N PHE A 166 -1.70 -0.33 4.64
CA PHE A 166 -2.64 -1.07 3.82
C PHE A 166 -4.06 -0.59 4.16
N TYR A 167 -4.85 -0.26 3.13
CA TYR A 167 -6.26 0.11 3.27
C TYR A 167 -7.10 -0.71 2.29
N ARG A 168 -8.36 -0.89 2.65
CA ARG A 168 -9.35 -1.68 1.89
C ARG A 168 -9.91 -0.89 0.71
N PHE A 169 -10.51 -1.61 -0.25
CA PHE A 169 -11.12 -0.99 -1.43
C PHE A 169 -12.25 -0.04 -1.04
N ARG A 170 -13.07 -0.44 -0.05
CA ARG A 170 -14.13 0.43 0.48
C ARG A 170 -13.60 1.75 1.05
N THR A 171 -12.48 1.73 1.77
CA THR A 171 -11.86 2.95 2.31
C THR A 171 -11.39 3.91 1.21
N HIS A 172 -10.93 3.37 0.09
CA HIS A 172 -10.62 4.17 -1.10
C HIS A 172 -11.87 4.81 -1.70
N GLN A 173 -12.94 4.03 -1.86
CA GLN A 173 -14.21 4.54 -2.38
C GLN A 173 -14.78 5.61 -1.46
N ASP A 174 -14.83 5.37 -0.14
CA ASP A 174 -15.30 6.36 0.83
C ASP A 174 -14.55 7.70 0.67
N TRP A 175 -13.22 7.64 0.50
CA TRP A 175 -12.40 8.82 0.26
C TRP A 175 -12.64 9.51 -1.09
N VAL A 176 -12.85 8.75 -2.17
CA VAL A 176 -13.13 9.32 -3.51
C VAL A 176 -14.52 9.96 -3.56
N TYR A 177 -15.51 9.35 -2.90
CA TYR A 177 -16.92 9.75 -2.98
C TYR A 177 -17.34 10.74 -1.88
N GLU A 178 -16.56 10.90 -0.80
CA GLU A 178 -16.86 11.88 0.25
C GLU A 178 -16.93 13.30 -0.32
N SER A 179 -18.04 13.99 -0.07
CA SER A 179 -18.30 15.33 -0.62
C SER A 179 -17.77 16.45 0.26
N ARG A 180 -17.50 16.20 1.54
CA ARG A 180 -17.09 17.23 2.52
C ARG A 180 -15.67 17.04 3.03
N MET A 181 -14.74 16.74 2.12
CA MET A 181 -13.32 16.57 2.45
C MET A 181 -12.70 17.79 3.13
N ASP A 182 -13.15 19.00 2.79
CA ASP A 182 -12.65 20.24 3.38
C ASP A 182 -12.87 20.32 4.90
N ARG A 183 -13.91 19.66 5.42
CA ARG A 183 -14.24 19.65 6.85
C ARG A 183 -13.39 18.69 7.66
N ILE A 184 -12.70 17.75 7.02
CA ILE A 184 -11.89 16.74 7.70
C ILE A 184 -10.58 17.38 8.16
N PRO A 185 -10.21 17.38 9.45
CA PRO A 185 -8.96 17.97 9.90
C PRO A 185 -7.76 17.12 9.43
N GLY A 186 -6.99 17.63 8.46
CA GLY A 186 -5.80 16.93 7.94
C GLY A 186 -4.49 17.39 8.60
N TRP A 187 -4.34 18.69 8.83
CA TRP A 187 -3.08 19.30 9.28
C TRP A 187 -2.65 18.85 10.69
N ARG A 188 -3.55 18.98 11.68
CA ARG A 188 -3.21 18.66 13.07
C ARG A 188 -2.89 17.17 13.27
N PRO A 189 -3.70 16.21 12.78
CA PRO A 189 -3.37 14.79 12.94
C PRO A 189 -2.11 14.39 12.15
N MET A 190 -1.90 14.96 10.97
CA MET A 190 -0.69 14.73 10.18
C MET A 190 0.57 15.19 10.94
N LEU A 191 0.58 16.41 11.48
CA LEU A 191 1.71 16.93 12.26
C LEU A 191 1.98 16.08 13.51
N ALA A 192 0.92 15.60 14.17
CA ALA A 192 1.07 14.73 15.32
C ALA A 192 1.83 13.43 14.99
N ARG A 193 1.61 12.87 13.79
CA ARG A 193 2.39 11.73 13.27
C ARG A 193 3.79 12.13 12.84
N LEU A 194 3.92 13.27 12.16
CA LEU A 194 5.19 13.71 11.58
C LEU A 194 6.21 14.17 12.63
N LYS A 195 5.77 14.55 13.84
CA LYS A 195 6.66 15.00 14.94
C LYS A 195 7.77 13.99 15.27
N MET A 196 7.50 12.69 15.14
CA MET A 196 8.48 11.63 15.46
C MET A 196 9.40 11.27 14.29
N VAL A 197 9.06 11.65 13.06
CA VAL A 197 9.86 11.39 11.86
C VAL A 197 11.28 11.95 11.96
N PRO A 198 11.52 13.22 12.37
CA PRO A 198 12.90 13.72 12.48
C PRO A 198 13.68 13.00 13.59
N VAL A 199 13.03 12.62 14.70
CA VAL A 199 13.67 11.89 15.79
C VAL A 199 14.16 10.52 15.31
N PHE A 200 13.30 9.76 14.63
CA PHE A 200 13.67 8.45 14.07
C PHE A 200 14.64 8.56 12.90
N GLY A 201 14.50 9.57 12.05
CA GLY A 201 15.39 9.81 10.91
C GLY A 201 16.81 10.15 11.35
N VAL A 202 16.97 11.09 12.31
CA VAL A 202 18.28 11.42 12.88
C VAL A 202 18.87 10.23 13.62
N GLY A 203 18.07 9.53 14.42
CA GLY A 203 18.50 8.30 15.09
C GLY A 203 18.99 7.23 14.11
N PHE A 204 18.27 7.03 13.00
CA PHE A 204 18.65 6.13 11.92
C PHE A 204 20.00 6.53 11.29
N VAL A 205 20.18 7.80 10.91
CA VAL A 205 21.42 8.26 10.28
C VAL A 205 22.61 8.13 11.22
N LEU A 206 22.46 8.54 12.49
CA LEU A 206 23.52 8.45 13.49
C LEU A 206 23.90 6.99 13.76
N LEU A 207 22.93 6.14 14.10
CA LEU A 207 23.22 4.74 14.41
C LEU A 207 23.72 3.96 13.19
N SER A 208 23.26 4.28 11.97
CA SER A 208 23.81 3.64 10.76
C SER A 208 25.27 4.00 10.51
N ARG A 209 25.71 5.19 10.96
CA ARG A 209 27.11 5.63 10.86
C ARG A 209 28.01 4.92 11.88
N PHE A 210 27.52 4.71 13.10
CA PHE A 210 28.28 4.06 14.18
C PHE A 210 28.19 2.53 14.16
N CYS A 211 27.08 1.99 13.68
CA CYS A 211 26.79 0.56 13.63
C CYS A 211 26.42 0.15 12.19
N PRO A 212 27.38 0.20 11.25
CA PRO A 212 27.11 -0.16 9.87
C PRO A 212 26.85 -1.66 9.72
N LEU A 213 25.89 -2.01 8.86
CA LEU A 213 25.59 -3.42 8.55
C LEU A 213 26.79 -4.15 7.93
N SER A 214 27.63 -3.44 7.18
CA SER A 214 28.81 -4.00 6.53
C SER A 214 29.80 -4.62 7.51
N TYR A 215 29.86 -4.12 8.76
CA TYR A 215 30.72 -4.67 9.80
C TYR A 215 30.39 -6.13 10.15
N VAL A 216 29.12 -6.54 10.01
CA VAL A 216 28.70 -7.93 10.30
C VAL A 216 29.36 -8.94 9.35
N GLY A 217 29.69 -8.51 8.13
CA GLY A 217 30.31 -9.35 7.10
C GLY A 217 31.82 -9.44 7.19
N THR A 218 32.47 -8.77 8.15
CA THR A 218 33.93 -8.70 8.20
C THR A 218 34.51 -9.81 9.09
N PRO A 219 35.74 -10.29 8.81
CA PRO A 219 36.37 -11.34 9.62
C PRO A 219 36.56 -10.90 11.09
N GLU A 220 36.78 -9.60 11.34
CA GLU A 220 36.95 -9.07 12.70
C GLU A 220 35.67 -9.23 13.54
N PHE A 221 34.49 -9.16 12.92
CA PHE A 221 33.23 -9.45 13.61
C PHE A 221 33.07 -10.95 13.90
N ALA A 222 33.53 -11.79 12.97
CA ALA A 222 33.51 -13.25 13.10
C ALA A 222 34.46 -13.78 14.19
N GLU A 223 35.39 -12.97 14.69
CA GLU A 223 36.26 -13.29 15.83
C GLU A 223 35.68 -12.81 17.18
N ARG A 224 34.67 -11.95 17.19
CA ARG A 224 34.08 -11.40 18.43
C ARG A 224 33.34 -12.47 19.24
N PRO A 225 33.30 -12.36 20.58
CA PRO A 225 32.53 -13.28 21.42
C PRO A 225 31.02 -13.19 21.14
N MET A 226 30.29 -14.28 21.41
CA MET A 226 28.86 -14.41 21.07
C MET A 226 27.98 -13.28 21.62
N TRP A 227 28.20 -12.85 22.86
CA TRP A 227 27.42 -11.77 23.49
C TRP A 227 27.51 -10.46 22.70
N TYR A 228 28.69 -10.14 22.15
CA TYR A 228 28.91 -8.95 21.35
C TYR A 228 28.15 -9.03 20.03
N ARG A 229 28.13 -10.21 19.40
CA ARG A 229 27.37 -10.43 18.15
C ARG A 229 25.88 -10.28 18.37
N VAL A 230 25.34 -10.80 19.48
CA VAL A 230 23.91 -10.65 19.84
C VAL A 230 23.56 -9.19 20.14
N TYR A 231 24.43 -8.50 20.88
CA TYR A 231 24.26 -7.07 21.15
C TYR A 231 24.28 -6.25 19.86
N TYR A 232 25.27 -6.48 18.99
CA TYR A 232 25.39 -5.79 17.71
C TYR A 232 24.22 -6.09 16.77
N ALA A 233 23.76 -7.34 16.71
CA ALA A 233 22.56 -7.71 15.96
C ALA A 233 21.32 -6.95 16.47
N SER A 234 21.21 -6.74 17.78
CA SER A 234 20.14 -5.94 18.39
C SER A 234 20.19 -4.47 17.96
N LEU A 235 21.40 -3.89 17.87
CA LEU A 235 21.61 -2.53 17.35
C LEU A 235 21.26 -2.42 15.86
N ILE A 236 21.67 -3.39 15.05
CA ILE A 236 21.31 -3.45 13.63
C ILE A 236 19.79 -3.54 13.45
N PHE A 237 19.12 -4.36 14.26
CA PHE A 237 17.67 -4.45 14.25
C PHE A 237 17.00 -3.12 14.64
N LEU A 238 17.55 -2.39 15.61
CA LEU A 238 17.11 -1.05 15.96
C LEU A 238 17.29 -0.07 14.79
N VAL A 239 18.45 -0.07 14.12
CA VAL A 239 18.71 0.75 12.92
C VAL A 239 17.65 0.49 11.84
N PHE A 240 17.37 -0.78 11.55
CA PHE A 240 16.33 -1.15 10.60
C PHE A 240 14.95 -0.65 11.03
N ARG A 241 14.58 -0.80 12.31
CA ARG A 241 13.31 -0.30 12.84
C ARG A 241 13.17 1.21 12.67
N LEU A 242 14.20 1.98 13.01
CA LEU A 242 14.18 3.44 12.87
C LEU A 242 13.98 3.86 11.41
N ARG A 243 14.65 3.17 10.47
CA ARG A 243 14.44 3.37 9.03
C ARG A 243 12.98 3.13 8.62
N PHE A 244 12.42 1.99 9.03
CA PHE A 244 11.03 1.63 8.72
C PHE A 244 10.01 2.56 9.38
N TYR A 245 10.22 2.98 10.64
CA TYR A 245 9.33 3.93 11.31
C TYR A 245 9.33 5.30 10.64
N THR A 246 10.48 5.78 10.20
CA THR A 246 10.61 7.04 9.44
C THR A 246 9.78 6.97 8.16
N ALA A 247 9.93 5.88 7.39
CA ALA A 247 9.16 5.65 6.17
C ALA A 247 7.65 5.49 6.42
N TRP A 248 7.28 4.67 7.41
CA TRP A 248 5.89 4.38 7.74
C TRP A 248 5.14 5.62 8.19
N LEU A 249 5.69 6.39 9.14
CA LEU A 249 5.04 7.61 9.63
C LEU A 249 4.93 8.68 8.54
N SER A 250 5.92 8.77 7.65
CA SER A 250 5.86 9.69 6.51
C SER A 250 4.76 9.29 5.52
N ALA A 251 4.63 7.98 5.25
CA ALA A 251 3.57 7.46 4.40
C ALA A 251 2.17 7.61 5.05
N GLU A 252 2.06 7.37 6.36
CA GLU A 252 0.82 7.60 7.12
C GLU A 252 0.42 9.09 7.06
N ALA A 253 1.38 10.00 7.22
CA ALA A 253 1.14 11.43 7.05
C ALA A 253 0.63 11.77 5.64
N GLY A 254 1.15 11.11 4.60
CA GLY A 254 0.65 11.20 3.22
C GLY A 254 -0.78 10.69 3.03
N CYS A 255 -1.21 9.69 3.80
CA CYS A 255 -2.61 9.24 3.83
C CYS A 255 -3.53 10.18 4.64
N ILE A 256 -3.02 10.77 5.72
CA ILE A 256 -3.78 11.70 6.56
C ILE A 256 -4.01 13.05 5.87
N SER A 257 -3.04 13.54 5.08
CA SER A 257 -3.15 14.85 4.44
C SER A 257 -4.36 15.00 3.51
N PRO A 258 -4.74 14.02 2.65
CA PRO A 258 -5.99 14.08 1.89
C PRO A 258 -7.20 13.64 2.69
N GLY A 259 -7.07 13.22 3.96
CA GLY A 259 -8.18 12.75 4.79
C GLY A 259 -8.60 11.30 4.55
N LEU A 260 -7.73 10.45 3.99
CA LEU A 260 -8.01 9.03 3.80
C LEU A 260 -8.23 8.34 5.17
N GLY A 261 -9.28 7.53 5.27
CA GLY A 261 -9.59 6.78 6.50
C GLY A 261 -10.14 7.62 7.65
N ALA A 262 -10.50 8.88 7.41
CA ALA A 262 -11.15 9.72 8.40
C ALA A 262 -12.64 9.41 8.48
N TYR A 263 -13.05 8.66 9.51
CA TYR A 263 -14.44 8.34 9.77
C TYR A 263 -15.02 9.16 10.93
N PRO A 264 -16.34 9.43 10.95
CA PRO A 264 -16.98 10.09 12.08
C PRO A 264 -16.77 9.30 13.38
N LYS A 265 -16.54 9.99 14.50
CA LYS A 265 -16.37 9.34 15.83
C LYS A 265 -17.53 8.41 16.21
N GLN A 266 -18.72 8.66 15.68
CA GLN A 266 -19.93 7.87 15.90
C GLN A 266 -19.87 6.47 15.24
N ALA A 267 -18.99 6.28 14.25
CA ALA A 267 -18.82 4.99 13.57
C ALA A 267 -18.15 3.92 14.45
N LEU A 268 -17.51 4.30 15.56
CA LEU A 268 -16.89 3.37 16.53
C LEU A 268 -17.91 2.57 17.37
N ARG A 269 -19.22 2.83 17.24
CA ARG A 269 -20.28 2.21 18.05
C ARG A 269 -21.08 1.11 17.33
N ARG A 270 -20.56 0.52 16.26
CA ARG A 270 -21.19 -0.62 15.58
C ARG A 270 -20.25 -1.82 15.54
#